data_AF-A0A397FQZ7-F1
#
_entry.id   AF-A0A397FQZ7-F1
#
_cell.length_a   1.000
_cell.length_b   1.000
_cell.length_c   1.000
_cell.angle_alpha   90.00
_cell.angle_beta   90.00
_cell.angle_gamma   90.00
#
_symmetry.space_group_name_H-M   'P 1'
#
loop_
_entity.id
_entity.type
_entity.pdbx_description
1 polymer ?
#
loop_
_entity_poly.entity_id
_entity_poly.type
_entity_poly.pdbx_seq_one_letter_code
_entity_poly.pdbx_strand_id
1 'polypeptide(L)'
;MLGKWFKQWSGIQPAEKARWRIKVVVNARDKKDFNVFSGFRFEPIEAVKDYYSIRIGGQWRCFFLWENNQAWEIEISKHDYKKVKRR
;
A
#
# COMPACT_ATOMS: atom_id res chain seq x y z
N MET A 1 -14.62 -15.08 0.74
CA MET A 1 -15.16 -13.83 1.31
C MET A 1 -14.02 -12.83 1.36
N LEU A 2 -13.93 -11.90 0.39
CA LEU A 2 -12.87 -10.89 0.37
C LEU A 2 -13.13 -9.85 1.46
N GLY A 3 -12.10 -9.57 2.26
CA GLY A 3 -12.14 -8.65 3.39
C GLY A 3 -12.69 -7.27 3.01
N LYS A 4 -13.50 -6.72 3.92
CA LYS A 4 -14.11 -5.39 3.86
C LYS A 4 -13.09 -4.31 3.50
N TRP A 5 -13.38 -3.56 2.44
CA TRP A 5 -12.67 -2.34 2.06
C TRP A 5 -13.20 -1.17 2.89
N PHE A 6 -12.38 -0.55 3.74
CA PHE A 6 -12.67 0.75 4.33
C PHE A 6 -11.39 1.54 4.56
N LYS A 7 -11.15 2.58 3.75
CA LYS A 7 -11.23 4.00 4.18
C LYS A 7 -11.05 4.93 2.98
N GLN A 8 -12.11 5.70 2.73
CA GLN A 8 -12.18 7.03 2.13
C GLN A 8 -11.00 7.46 1.24
N TRP A 9 -11.21 7.40 -0.07
CA TRP A 9 -10.37 8.12 -1.05
C TRP A 9 -10.45 9.61 -0.72
N SER A 10 -9.39 10.17 -0.15
CA SER A 10 -9.27 11.62 0.06
C SER A 10 -9.00 12.30 -1.29
N GLY A 11 -10.03 12.44 -2.11
CA GLY A 11 -10.10 13.41 -3.20
C GLY A 11 -9.13 13.27 -4.37
N ILE A 12 -8.55 12.09 -4.62
CA ILE A 12 -7.67 11.88 -5.78
C ILE A 12 -8.46 11.22 -6.90
N GLN A 13 -8.20 11.64 -8.14
CA GLN A 13 -8.21 10.74 -9.29
C GLN A 13 -6.77 10.23 -9.46
N PRO A 14 -6.41 9.04 -8.95
CA PRO A 14 -5.06 8.52 -9.10
C PRO A 14 -4.81 8.38 -10.60
N ALA A 15 -3.72 9.00 -11.06
CA ALA A 15 -3.22 8.81 -12.41
C ALA A 15 -3.15 7.31 -12.71
N GLU A 16 -3.28 6.94 -13.98
CA GLU A 16 -3.27 5.55 -14.45
C GLU A 16 -2.15 4.70 -13.81
N LYS A 17 -0.97 5.31 -13.66
CA LYS A 17 0.18 4.73 -12.96
C LYS A 17 -0.15 4.25 -11.55
N ALA A 18 -0.83 5.05 -10.73
CA ALA A 18 -1.18 4.67 -9.36
C ALA A 18 -2.18 3.50 -9.33
N ARG A 19 -3.18 3.48 -10.22
CA ARG A 19 -4.14 2.37 -10.34
C ARG A 19 -3.43 1.07 -10.68
N TRP A 20 -2.52 1.13 -11.64
CA TRP A 20 -1.73 -0.03 -12.06
C TRP A 20 -0.82 -0.54 -10.92
N ARG A 21 -0.22 0.36 -10.13
CA ARG A 21 0.56 -0.03 -8.92
C ARG A 21 -0.29 -0.71 -7.85
N ILE A 22 -1.50 -0.22 -7.60
CA ILE A 22 -2.43 -0.84 -6.65
C ILE A 22 -2.80 -2.25 -7.12
N LYS A 23 -3.03 -2.45 -8.42
CA LYS A 23 -3.30 -3.80 -8.97
C LYS A 23 -2.15 -4.77 -8.70
N VAL A 24 -0.90 -4.31 -8.80
CA VAL A 24 0.27 -5.15 -8.48
C VAL A 24 0.24 -5.55 -7.01
N VAL A 25 -0.06 -4.61 -6.10
CA VAL A 25 -0.20 -4.92 -4.66
C VAL A 25 -1.25 -6.00 -4.41
N VAL A 26 -2.43 -5.84 -5.01
CA VAL A 26 -3.56 -6.75 -4.81
C VAL A 26 -3.31 -8.14 -5.39
N ASN A 27 -2.54 -8.25 -6.47
CA ASN A 27 -2.34 -9.51 -7.19
C ASN A 27 -0.99 -10.18 -6.95
N ALA A 28 -0.11 -9.56 -6.16
CA ALA A 28 1.18 -10.14 -5.82
C ALA A 28 1.00 -11.47 -5.08
N ARG A 29 1.89 -12.42 -5.38
CA ARG A 29 1.96 -13.74 -4.73
C ARG A 29 3.30 -13.96 -4.02
N ASP A 30 4.28 -13.10 -4.28
CA ASP A 30 5.57 -13.09 -3.59
C ASP A 30 5.97 -11.63 -3.31
N LYS A 31 6.67 -11.38 -2.19
CA LYS A 31 7.21 -10.04 -1.87
C LYS A 31 8.15 -9.53 -2.96
N LYS A 32 8.78 -10.43 -3.73
CA LYS A 32 9.62 -10.09 -4.90
C LYS A 32 8.83 -9.38 -6.00
N ASP A 33 7.52 -9.60 -6.10
CA ASP A 33 6.66 -8.92 -7.09
C ASP A 33 6.64 -7.39 -6.88
N PHE A 34 6.95 -6.92 -5.66
CA PHE A 34 7.04 -5.49 -5.35
C PHE A 34 8.34 -4.84 -5.84
N ASN A 35 9.33 -5.63 -6.26
CA ASN A 35 10.61 -5.14 -6.78
C ASN A 35 10.60 -4.93 -8.30
N VAL A 36 9.50 -5.27 -9.00
CA VAL A 36 9.42 -5.26 -10.47
C VAL A 36 9.57 -3.84 -11.06
N PHE A 37 9.33 -2.78 -10.27
CA PHE A 37 9.37 -1.41 -10.77
C PHE A 37 10.26 -0.48 -9.95
N SER A 38 11.04 0.34 -10.67
CA SER A 38 11.74 1.46 -10.07
C SER A 38 10.74 2.42 -9.41
N GLY A 39 11.01 2.75 -8.15
CA GLY A 39 10.22 3.73 -7.38
C GLY A 39 8.92 3.21 -6.75
N PHE A 40 8.75 1.89 -6.63
CA PHE A 40 7.75 1.32 -5.70
C PHE A 40 8.13 1.62 -4.25
N ARG A 41 9.43 1.68 -3.91
CA ARG A 41 9.89 1.97 -2.54
C ARG A 41 9.13 1.12 -1.51
N PHE A 42 9.14 -0.19 -1.72
CA PHE A 42 8.55 -1.16 -0.80
C PHE A 42 9.33 -1.11 0.52
N GLU A 43 8.68 -0.66 1.59
CA GLU A 43 9.31 -0.35 2.87
C GLU A 43 8.49 -1.00 4.01
N PRO A 44 9.13 -1.72 4.95
CA PRO A 44 8.45 -2.21 6.14
C PRO A 44 8.01 -1.06 7.05
N ILE A 45 6.92 -1.26 7.78
CA ILE A 45 6.47 -0.36 8.83
C ILE A 45 7.07 -0.82 10.16
N GLU A 46 8.05 -0.09 10.67
CA GLU A 46 8.83 -0.49 11.87
C GLU A 46 7.96 -0.76 13.11
N ALA A 47 6.85 -0.03 13.26
CA ALA A 47 5.98 -0.14 14.42
C ALA A 47 5.03 -1.35 14.38
N VAL A 48 4.84 -1.99 13.22
CA VAL A 48 3.82 -3.04 13.03
C VAL A 48 4.39 -4.18 12.20
N LYS A 49 4.48 -5.37 12.80
CA LYS A 49 5.02 -6.57 12.15
C LYS A 49 4.20 -6.91 10.90
N ASP A 50 4.90 -7.33 9.84
CA ASP A 50 4.33 -7.75 8.56
C ASP A 50 3.49 -6.68 7.83
N TYR A 51 3.51 -5.44 8.32
CA TYR A 51 2.97 -4.30 7.60
C TYR A 51 4.04 -3.64 6.73
N TYR A 52 3.59 -3.24 5.55
CA TYR A 52 4.44 -2.64 4.53
C TYR A 52 3.76 -1.44 3.92
N SER A 53 4.55 -0.62 3.24
CA SER A 53 4.04 0.43 2.38
C SER A 53 4.78 0.51 1.07
N ILE A 54 4.09 0.99 0.05
CA ILE A 54 4.60 1.15 -1.30
C ILE A 54 4.14 2.48 -1.88
N ARG A 55 5.06 3.21 -2.52
CA ARG A 55 4.77 4.49 -3.17
C ARG A 55 3.98 4.26 -4.45
N ILE A 56 2.80 4.85 -4.53
CA ILE A 56 1.92 4.72 -5.71
C ILE A 56 1.94 5.96 -6.62
N GLY A 57 2.52 7.08 -6.17
CA GLY A 57 2.79 8.25 -7.01
C GLY A 57 2.82 9.56 -6.21
N GLY A 58 3.68 10.51 -6.57
CA GLY A 58 3.84 11.75 -5.80
C GLY A 58 4.06 11.44 -4.31
N GLN A 59 3.34 12.11 -3.42
CA GLN A 59 3.40 11.84 -1.98
C GLN A 59 2.51 10.66 -1.53
N TRP A 60 1.87 9.90 -2.42
CA TRP A 60 0.91 8.87 -2.03
C TRP A 60 1.55 7.50 -1.84
N ARG A 61 1.08 6.80 -0.81
CA ARG A 61 1.48 5.43 -0.49
C ARG A 61 0.26 4.54 -0.29
N CYS A 62 0.43 3.28 -0.64
CA CYS A 62 -0.46 2.18 -0.28
C CYS A 62 0.20 1.44 0.89
N PHE A 63 -0.52 1.27 1.98
CA PHE A 63 -0.15 0.56 3.20
C PHE A 63 -0.95 -0.74 3.25
N PHE A 64 -0.35 -1.84 3.67
CA PHE A 64 -1.01 -3.13 3.72
C PHE A 64 -0.29 -4.10 4.66
N LEU A 65 -1.04 -5.04 5.20
CA LEU A 65 -0.53 -6.24 5.85
C LEU A 65 -0.17 -7.27 4.79
N TRP A 66 1.00 -7.91 4.88
CA TRP A 66 1.37 -9.03 4.02
C TRP A 66 1.33 -10.34 4.79
N GLU A 67 0.34 -11.17 4.48
CA GLU A 67 0.13 -12.46 5.15
C GLU A 67 -0.34 -13.51 4.14
N ASN A 68 0.16 -14.74 4.27
CA ASN A 68 -0.22 -15.87 3.40
C ASN A 68 -0.10 -15.55 1.90
N ASN A 69 0.98 -14.85 1.53
CA ASN A 69 1.27 -14.43 0.15
C ASN A 69 0.17 -13.55 -0.46
N GLN A 70 -0.54 -12.79 0.38
CA GLN A 70 -1.61 -11.89 -0.01
C GLN A 70 -1.51 -10.56 0.74
N ALA A 71 -1.97 -9.49 0.10
CA ALA A 71 -2.10 -8.18 0.71
C ALA A 71 -3.47 -8.02 1.37
N TRP A 72 -3.47 -7.63 2.64
CA TRP A 72 -4.63 -7.40 3.49
C TRP A 72 -4.62 -5.97 4.03
N GLU A 73 -5.77 -5.51 4.54
CA GLU A 73 -5.89 -4.20 5.21
C GLU A 73 -5.32 -3.03 4.38
N ILE A 74 -5.62 -3.04 3.08
CA ILE A 74 -5.06 -2.08 2.13
C ILE A 74 -5.63 -0.68 2.37
N GLU A 75 -4.75 0.27 2.72
CA GLU A 75 -5.06 1.68 2.91
C GLU A 75 -4.22 2.56 1.96
N ILE A 76 -4.85 3.58 1.36
CA ILE A 76 -4.14 4.57 0.53
C ILE A 76 -4.13 5.91 1.27
N SER A 77 -2.94 6.43 1.53
CA SER A 77 -2.78 7.69 2.26
C SER A 77 -1.62 8.52 1.71
N LYS A 78 -1.72 9.84 1.88
CA LYS A 78 -0.62 10.76 1.58
C LYS A 78 0.43 10.55 2.67
N HIS A 79 1.68 10.44 2.27
CA HIS A 79 2.83 10.26 3.14
C HIS A 79 3.01 11.50 4.02
N ASP A 80 2.29 11.50 5.12
CA ASP A 80 2.52 12.31 6.31
C ASP A 80 2.56 11.32 7.48
N TYR A 81 3.62 10.50 7.51
CA TYR A 81 3.84 9.45 8.53
C TYR A 81 3.82 9.99 9.96
N LYS A 82 3.90 11.32 10.14
CA LYS A 82 3.80 12.00 11.43
C LYS A 82 2.40 11.96 12.06
N LYS A 83 1.36 11.52 11.33
CA LYS A 83 -0.02 11.47 11.84
C LYS A 83 -0.54 10.07 12.19
N VAL A 84 0.21 9.00 11.90
CA VAL A 84 -0.13 7.65 12.41
C VAL A 84 0.44 7.48 13.83
N LYS A 85 0.22 8.48 14.69
CA LYS A 85 0.36 8.32 16.15
C LYS A 85 -1.03 7.99 16.68
N ARG A 86 -1.17 6.75 17.16
CA ARG A 86 -2.12 6.24 18.15
C ARG A 86 -3.36 7.12 18.43
N ARG A 87 -4.53 6.59 18.09
CA ARG A 87 -5.68 6.61 18.99
C ARG A 87 -6.29 5.22 19.01
#